data_AF-A0A822GGI2-F1
#
_entry.id   AF-A0A822GGI2-F1
#
_cell.length_a   1.000
_cell.length_b   1.000
_cell.length_c   1.000
_cell.angle_alpha   90.00
_cell.angle_beta   90.00
_cell.angle_gamma   90.00
#
_symmetry.space_group_name_H-M   'P 1'
#
loop_
_entity.id
_entity.type
_entity.pdbx_description
1 polymer ?
#
loop_
_entity_poly.entity_id
_entity_poly.type
_entity_poly.pdbx_seq_one_letter_code
_entity_poly.pdbx_strand_id
1 'polypeptide(L)'
;NLNREIQSEETHLNALRGKYKTLAPDLNNEERQQAETMINKIQIELEQLQEHIEKRKEHLNTLIHQRQELDQASQRLVIWYEDKQRLVSSDQMIPLKINEIERIQKKFN
;
A
#
# COMPACT_ATOMS: atom_id res chain seq x y z
N ASN A 1 5.30 -13.73 1.27
CA ASN A 1 5.43 -15.16 0.88
C ASN A 1 4.10 -15.80 0.46
N LEU A 2 2.93 -15.23 0.81
CA LEU A 2 1.59 -15.76 0.50
C LEU A 2 1.35 -16.23 -0.95
N ASN A 3 1.83 -15.51 -1.98
CA ASN A 3 1.64 -15.96 -3.37
C ASN A 3 2.30 -17.33 -3.63
N ARG A 4 3.45 -17.60 -3.01
CA ARG A 4 4.13 -18.90 -3.15
C ARG A 4 3.39 -20.00 -2.40
N GLU A 5 2.78 -19.66 -1.26
CA GLU A 5 1.96 -20.59 -0.48
C GLU A 5 0.71 -20.99 -1.26
N ILE A 6 -0.03 -20.04 -1.86
CA ILE A 6 -1.18 -20.35 -2.74
C ILE A 6 -0.76 -21.26 -3.89
N GLN A 7 0.34 -20.94 -4.56
CA GLN A 7 0.81 -21.69 -5.72
C GLN A 7 1.23 -23.13 -5.33
N SER A 8 1.74 -23.30 -4.10
CA SER A 8 1.97 -24.62 -3.51
C SER A 8 0.65 -25.36 -3.29
N GLU A 9 -0.38 -24.70 -2.76
CA GLU A 9 -1.68 -25.32 -2.53
C GLU A 9 -2.41 -25.67 -3.85
N GLU A 10 -2.27 -24.86 -4.90
CA GLU A 10 -2.74 -25.22 -6.24
C GLU A 10 -2.06 -26.48 -6.76
N THR A 11 -0.75 -26.60 -6.52
CA THR A 11 0.03 -27.78 -6.89
C THR A 11 -0.47 -29.02 -6.13
N HIS A 12 -0.74 -28.88 -4.82
CA HIS A 12 -1.32 -29.94 -4.00
C HIS A 12 -2.72 -30.34 -4.46
N LEU A 13 -3.60 -29.38 -4.77
CA LEU A 13 -4.95 -29.64 -5.28
C LEU A 13 -4.89 -30.37 -6.63
N ASN A 14 -3.98 -29.98 -7.51
CA ASN A 14 -3.78 -30.67 -8.79
C ASN A 14 -3.26 -32.10 -8.59
N ALA A 15 -2.34 -32.31 -7.64
CA ALA A 15 -1.88 -33.65 -7.28
C ALA A 15 -3.01 -34.51 -6.69
N LEU A 16 -3.86 -33.92 -5.85
CA LEU A 16 -5.03 -34.59 -5.27
C LEU A 16 -6.03 -35.00 -6.36
N ARG A 17 -6.32 -34.12 -7.32
CA ARG A 17 -7.14 -34.44 -8.49
C ARG A 17 -6.54 -35.56 -9.33
N GLY A 18 -5.22 -35.57 -9.51
CA GLY A 18 -4.52 -36.66 -10.21
C GLY A 18 -4.68 -38.01 -9.50
N LYS A 19 -4.53 -38.03 -8.17
CA LYS A 19 -4.77 -39.22 -7.34
C LYS A 19 -6.23 -39.67 -7.43
N TYR A 20 -7.18 -38.74 -7.33
CA TYR A 20 -8.60 -39.04 -7.48
C TYR A 20 -8.91 -39.69 -8.83
N LYS A 21 -8.42 -39.12 -9.94
CA LYS A 21 -8.62 -39.71 -11.29
C LYS A 21 -8.10 -41.14 -11.40
N THR A 22 -7.04 -41.46 -10.67
CA THR A 22 -6.44 -42.80 -10.67
C THR A 22 -7.28 -43.78 -9.84
N LEU A 23 -7.83 -43.34 -8.71
CA LEU A 23 -8.59 -44.17 -7.77
C LEU A 23 -10.08 -44.26 -8.11
N ALA A 24 -10.65 -43.26 -8.80
CA ALA A 24 -12.07 -43.16 -9.10
C ALA A 24 -12.70 -44.41 -9.74
N PRO A 25 -12.02 -45.16 -10.64
CA PRO A 25 -12.57 -46.41 -11.19
C PRO A 25 -12.84 -47.49 -10.13
N ASP A 26 -12.02 -47.54 -9.07
CA ASP A 26 -12.07 -48.56 -8.03
C ASP A 26 -13.05 -48.20 -6.88
N LEU A 27 -13.46 -46.94 -6.83
CA LEU A 27 -14.41 -46.44 -5.82
C LEU A 27 -15.86 -46.77 -6.20
N ASN A 28 -16.69 -47.00 -5.19
CA ASN A 28 -18.14 -47.05 -5.37
C ASN A 28 -18.73 -45.64 -5.61
N ASN A 29 -20.01 -45.56 -5.99
CA ASN A 29 -20.64 -44.28 -6.33
C ASN A 29 -20.66 -43.27 -5.17
N GLU A 30 -20.86 -43.73 -3.94
CA GLU A 30 -20.91 -42.86 -2.77
C GLU A 30 -19.52 -42.28 -2.45
N GLU A 31 -18.49 -43.12 -2.51
CA GLU A 31 -17.10 -42.72 -2.31
C GLU A 31 -16.64 -41.70 -3.36
N ARG A 32 -17.02 -41.89 -4.63
CA ARG A 32 -16.75 -40.91 -5.71
C ARG A 32 -17.40 -39.57 -5.43
N GLN A 33 -18.69 -39.59 -5.07
CA GLN A 33 -19.44 -38.37 -4.79
C GLN A 33 -18.87 -37.61 -3.59
N GLN A 34 -18.48 -38.31 -2.53
CA GLN A 34 -17.82 -37.70 -1.37
C GLN A 34 -16.46 -37.09 -1.73
N ALA A 35 -15.63 -37.80 -2.50
CA ALA A 35 -14.33 -37.31 -2.94
C ALA A 35 -14.44 -36.08 -3.86
N GLU A 36 -15.38 -36.08 -4.81
CA GLU A 36 -15.66 -34.94 -5.68
C GLU A 36 -16.15 -33.73 -4.89
N THR A 37 -17.06 -33.95 -3.94
CA THR A 37 -17.55 -32.88 -3.05
C THR A 37 -16.40 -32.24 -2.27
N MET A 38 -15.48 -33.07 -1.74
CA MET A 38 -14.34 -32.58 -0.98
C MET A 38 -13.33 -31.83 -1.85
N ILE A 39 -13.02 -32.33 -3.04
CA ILE A 39 -12.14 -31.65 -4.01
C ILE A 39 -12.73 -30.30 -4.43
N ASN A 40 -14.04 -30.27 -4.71
CA ASN A 40 -14.73 -29.03 -5.09
C ASN A 40 -14.75 -28.03 -3.95
N LYS A 41 -14.95 -28.47 -2.71
CA LYS A 41 -14.89 -27.60 -1.53
C LYS A 41 -13.51 -26.96 -1.39
N ILE A 42 -12.43 -27.75 -1.49
CA ILE A 42 -11.05 -27.25 -1.41
C ILE A 42 -10.77 -26.26 -2.54
N GLN A 43 -11.26 -26.54 -3.76
CA GLN A 43 -11.12 -25.61 -4.88
C GLN A 43 -11.77 -24.26 -4.59
N ILE A 44 -13.02 -24.26 -4.12
CA ILE A 44 -13.75 -23.02 -3.81
C ILE A 44 -13.02 -22.23 -2.72
N GLU A 45 -12.54 -22.88 -1.67
CA GLU A 45 -11.78 -22.22 -0.60
C GLU A 45 -10.48 -21.59 -1.13
N LEU A 46 -9.79 -22.27 -2.04
CA LEU A 46 -8.56 -21.75 -2.65
C LEU A 46 -8.83 -20.55 -3.58
N GLU A 47 -9.88 -20.60 -4.38
CA GLU A 47 -10.32 -19.49 -5.23
C GLU A 47 -10.71 -18.25 -4.39
N GLN A 48 -11.43 -18.45 -3.28
CA GLN A 48 -11.76 -17.37 -2.35
C GLN A 48 -10.51 -16.76 -1.70
N LEU A 49 -9.56 -17.58 -1.28
CA LEU A 49 -8.28 -17.10 -0.72
C LEU A 49 -7.50 -16.26 -1.73
N GLN A 50 -7.46 -16.68 -2.99
CA GLN A 50 -6.85 -15.90 -4.08
C GLN A 50 -7.52 -14.54 -4.25
N GLU A 51 -8.84 -14.50 -4.33
CA GLU A 51 -9.59 -13.26 -4.46
C GLU A 51 -9.32 -12.30 -3.28
N HIS A 52 -9.33 -12.83 -2.05
CA HIS A 52 -9.03 -12.03 -0.86
C HIS A 52 -7.63 -11.43 -0.89
N ILE A 53 -6.65 -12.18 -1.39
CA ILE A 53 -5.27 -11.72 -1.48
C ILE A 53 -5.11 -10.65 -2.56
N GLU A 54 -5.76 -10.80 -3.71
CA GLU A 54 -5.76 -9.76 -4.74
C GLU A 54 -6.43 -8.47 -4.25
N LYS A 55 -7.59 -8.55 -3.59
CA LYS A 55 -8.25 -7.38 -2.98
C LYS A 55 -7.35 -6.69 -1.94
N ARG A 56 -6.63 -7.46 -1.13
CA ARG A 56 -5.68 -6.89 -0.15
C ARG A 56 -4.50 -6.21 -0.82
N LYS A 57 -3.97 -6.76 -1.92
CA LYS A 57 -2.90 -6.13 -2.70
C LYS A 57 -3.36 -4.81 -3.30
N GLU A 58 -4.54 -4.79 -3.91
CA GLU A 58 -5.14 -3.58 -4.46
C GLU A 58 -5.31 -2.51 -3.38
N HIS A 59 -5.86 -2.89 -2.22
CA HIS A 59 -6.00 -1.97 -1.10
C HIS A 59 -4.66 -1.42 -0.60
N LEU A 60 -3.63 -2.27 -0.47
CA LEU A 60 -2.28 -1.84 -0.09
C LEU A 60 -1.68 -0.88 -1.12
N ASN A 61 -1.87 -1.13 -2.41
CA ASN A 61 -1.40 -0.24 -3.47
C ASN A 61 -2.05 1.14 -3.38
N THR A 62 -3.36 1.19 -3.12
CA THR A 62 -4.08 2.44 -2.87
C THR A 62 -3.52 3.19 -1.67
N LEU A 63 -3.26 2.50 -0.56
CA LEU A 63 -2.65 3.13 0.64
C LEU A 63 -1.24 3.66 0.37
N ILE A 64 -0.42 2.91 -0.39
CA ILE A 64 0.92 3.36 -0.80
C ILE A 64 0.81 4.64 -1.63
N HIS A 65 -0.13 4.68 -2.58
CA HIS A 65 -0.34 5.85 -3.41
C HIS A 65 -0.78 7.07 -2.59
N GLN A 66 -1.78 6.91 -1.72
CA GLN A 66 -2.24 7.97 -0.83
C GLN A 66 -1.14 8.50 0.09
N ARG A 67 -0.27 7.61 0.59
CA ARG A 67 0.89 8.01 1.38
C ARG A 67 1.86 8.84 0.56
N GLN A 68 2.15 8.46 -0.68
CA GLN A 68 3.02 9.24 -1.57
C GLN A 68 2.44 10.63 -1.86
N GLU A 69 1.13 10.73 -2.10
CA GLU A 69 0.46 12.02 -2.29
C GLU A 69 0.55 12.90 -1.04
N LEU A 70 0.35 12.31 0.14
CA LEU A 70 0.49 13.02 1.41
C LEU A 70 1.92 13.50 1.65
N ASP A 71 2.91 12.66 1.39
CA ASP A 71 4.33 13.01 1.54
C ASP A 71 4.69 14.19 0.61
N GLN A 72 4.22 14.17 -0.64
CA GLN A 72 4.41 15.28 -1.59
C GLN A 72 3.69 16.57 -1.16
N ALA A 73 2.47 16.45 -0.62
CA ALA A 73 1.73 17.59 -0.09
C ALA A 73 2.45 18.19 1.14
N SER A 74 2.96 17.35 2.02
CA SER A 74 3.74 17.75 3.20
C SER A 74 5.02 18.48 2.79
N GLN A 75 5.79 17.96 1.84
CA GLN A 75 6.99 18.61 1.33
C GLN A 75 6.69 20.01 0.74
N ARG A 76 5.61 20.15 -0.04
CA ARG A 76 5.19 21.45 -0.57
C ARG A 76 4.85 22.44 0.53
N LEU A 77 4.17 22.00 1.59
CA LEU A 77 3.85 22.84 2.74
C LEU A 77 5.10 23.27 3.51
N VAL A 78 6.06 22.36 3.72
CA VAL A 78 7.34 22.68 4.37
C VAL A 78 8.08 23.76 3.58
N ILE A 79 8.25 23.58 2.27
CA ILE A 79 8.92 24.56 1.40
C ILE A 79 8.20 25.92 1.47
N TRP A 80 6.87 25.92 1.34
CA TRP A 80 6.09 27.15 1.43
C TRP A 80 6.26 27.84 2.79
N TYR A 81 6.24 27.08 3.89
CA TYR A 81 6.41 27.61 5.23
C TYR A 81 7.79 28.24 5.41
N GLU A 82 8.86 27.55 4.98
CA GLU A 82 10.22 28.06 5.03
C GLU A 82 10.37 29.36 4.23
N ASP A 83 9.79 29.43 3.03
CA ASP A 83 9.80 30.64 2.20
C ASP A 83 9.06 31.80 2.89
N LYS A 84 7.89 31.56 3.49
CA LYS A 84 7.15 32.58 4.24
C LYS A 84 7.89 33.03 5.49
N GLN A 85 8.54 32.11 6.20
CA GLN A 85 9.36 32.43 7.36
C GLN A 85 10.55 33.32 6.98
N ARG A 86 11.21 33.05 5.84
CA ARG A 86 12.30 33.89 5.33
C ARG A 86 11.81 35.31 5.01
N LEU A 87 10.66 35.44 4.33
CA LEU A 87 10.08 36.75 3.99
C LEU A 87 9.81 37.58 5.26
N VAL A 88 9.10 37.00 6.23
CA VAL A 88 8.79 37.69 7.51
C VAL A 88 10.07 38.06 8.27
N SER A 89 11.06 37.16 8.32
CA SER A 89 12.34 37.42 8.97
C SER A 89 13.14 38.52 8.26
N SER A 90 13.01 38.63 6.93
CA SER A 90 13.66 39.68 6.14
C SER A 90 12.96 41.04 6.26
N ASP A 91 11.63 41.07 6.40
CA ASP A 91 10.87 42.31 6.59
C ASP A 91 11.12 42.94 7.97
N GLN A 92 11.53 42.15 8.98
CA GLN A 92 12.07 42.66 10.24
C GLN A 92 13.41 43.42 10.09
N MET A 93 14.11 43.36 8.94
CA MET A 93 15.25 44.26 8.67
C MET A 93 14.83 45.70 8.37
N ILE A 94 13.59 45.97 7.97
CA ILE A 94 13.13 47.33 7.66
C ILE A 94 13.18 48.23 8.91
N PRO A 95 12.66 47.82 10.10
CA PRO A 95 12.80 48.62 11.31
C PRO A 95 14.26 48.82 11.76
N LEU A 96 15.16 47.86 11.53
CA LEU A 96 16.59 48.03 11.82
C LEU A 96 17.25 49.07 10.89
N LYS A 97 16.91 49.05 9.59
CA LYS A 97 17.41 50.04 8.63
C LYS A 97 16.88 51.44 8.88
N ILE A 98 15.62 51.59 9.31
CA ILE A 98 15.05 52.89 9.70
C ILE A 98 15.80 53.46 10.92
N ASN A 99 16.05 52.65 11.95
CA ASN A 99 16.84 53.07 13.11
C ASN A 99 18.28 53.45 12.75
N GLU A 100 18.89 52.78 11.75
CA GLU A 100 20.20 53.15 11.22
C GLU A 100 20.16 54.47 10.43
N ILE A 101 19.14 54.69 9.61
CA ILE A 101 18.92 55.95 8.89
C ILE A 101 18.72 57.11 9.87
N GLU A 102 17.91 56.92 10.92
CA GLU A 102 17.69 57.92 11.97
C GLU A 102 18.96 58.22 12.77
N ARG A 103 19.79 57.21 13.06
CA ARG A 103 21.12 57.41 13.67
C ARG A 103 22.06 58.21 12.79
N ILE A 104 22.05 57.97 11.48
CA ILE A 104 22.89 58.69 10.52
C ILE A 104 22.39 60.14 10.40
N GLN A 105 21.08 60.38 10.32
CA GLN A 105 20.52 61.74 10.29
C GLN A 105 20.88 62.56 11.54
N LYS A 106 20.87 61.94 12.73
CA LYS A 106 21.31 62.60 13.98
C LYS A 106 22.81 62.90 14.05
N LYS A 107 23.65 62.31 13.20
CA LYS A 107 25.09 62.62 13.12
C LYS A 107 25.41 63.80 12.21
N PHE A 108 24.51 64.16 11.30
CA PHE A 108 24.71 65.22 10.31
C PHE A 108 23.87 66.48 10.58
N ASN A 109 23.02 66.46 11.61
CA ASN A 109 22.37 67.62 12.24
C ASN A 109 23.02 67.89 13.60
#